data_AF-A0A2E6QP69-F1
#
_entry.id   AF-A0A2E6QP69-F1
#
_cell.length_a   1.000
_cell.length_b   1.000
_cell.length_c   1.000
_cell.angle_alpha   90.00
_cell.angle_beta   90.00
_cell.angle_gamma   90.00
#
_symmetry.space_group_name_H-M   'P 1'
#
loop_
_entity.id
_entity.type
_entity.pdbx_description
1 polymer ?
#
loop_
_entity_poly.entity_id
_entity_poly.type
_entity_poly.pdbx_seq_one_letter_code
_entity_poly.pdbx_strand_id
1 'polypeptide(L)'
;MSRLRIDPEVIRELAALLEETGLNEIEVAEGANHVRVARHPAPTVAMPAMAAPAAAMSAEPRPAADAASTTVDEAGAVRSPMVGTIYVAPEPGAPPYITIGSTVAAGDTLFIIEAMKTMNPVRAPRSGRVARILATNAAPVEFGEVLVILE
;
A
#
# COMPACT_ATOMS: atom_id res chain seq x y z
N MET A 1 14.62 0.54 42.62
CA MET A 1 15.22 0.07 41.35
C MET A 1 14.28 -0.96 40.72
N SER A 2 13.36 -0.51 39.87
CA SER A 2 12.46 -1.41 39.14
C SER A 2 13.24 -2.11 38.02
N ARG A 3 13.68 -3.34 38.28
CA ARG A 3 14.16 -4.23 37.21
C ARG A 3 12.93 -4.57 36.36
N LEU A 4 12.91 -4.14 35.10
CA LEU A 4 12.07 -4.80 34.10
C LEU A 4 12.44 -6.29 34.12
N ARG A 5 11.52 -7.14 34.57
CA ARG A 5 11.65 -8.59 34.45
C ARG A 5 11.16 -8.96 33.05
N ILE A 6 11.97 -8.68 32.04
CA ILE A 6 11.75 -9.34 30.74
C ILE A 6 12.36 -10.73 30.90
N ASP A 7 11.51 -11.73 31.06
CA ASP A 7 11.95 -13.10 31.24
C ASP A 7 12.60 -13.63 29.94
N PRO A 8 13.84 -14.13 30.00
CA PRO A 8 14.57 -14.59 28.81
C PRO A 8 13.95 -15.84 28.19
N GLU A 9 13.11 -16.56 28.93
CA GLU A 9 12.34 -17.70 28.42
C GLU A 9 11.24 -17.24 27.46
N VAL A 10 10.54 -16.14 27.78
CA VAL A 10 9.49 -15.57 26.93
C VAL A 10 10.06 -15.11 25.58
N ILE A 11 11.23 -14.48 25.56
CA ILE A 11 11.88 -14.08 24.30
C ILE A 11 12.22 -15.30 23.43
N ARG A 12 12.66 -16.42 24.04
CA ARG A 12 12.99 -17.66 23.31
C ARG A 12 11.75 -18.31 22.73
N GLU A 13 10.65 -18.34 23.49
CA GLU A 13 9.36 -18.84 22.99
C GLU A 13 8.83 -17.98 21.83
N LEU A 14 8.89 -16.66 21.94
CA LEU A 14 8.49 -15.76 20.84
C LEU A 14 9.37 -15.93 19.59
N ALA A 15 10.68 -16.16 19.77
CA ALA A 15 11.59 -16.45 18.66
C ALA A 15 11.31 -17.80 17.99
N ALA A 16 10.99 -18.85 18.76
CA ALA A 16 10.58 -20.15 18.24
C ALA A 16 9.25 -20.06 17.49
N LEU A 17 8.28 -19.32 18.03
CA LEU A 17 7.01 -19.04 17.36
C LEU A 17 7.22 -18.30 16.03
N LEU A 18 8.12 -17.32 15.96
CA LEU A 18 8.48 -16.67 14.69
C LEU A 18 9.04 -17.67 13.66
N GLU A 19 9.76 -18.71 14.08
CA GLU A 19 10.30 -19.75 13.19
C GLU A 19 9.21 -20.70 12.70
N GLU A 20 8.36 -21.19 13.61
CA GLU A 20 7.28 -22.13 13.28
C GLU A 20 6.18 -21.49 12.43
N THR A 21 5.83 -20.24 12.72
CA THR A 21 4.74 -19.52 12.03
C THR A 21 5.18 -18.82 10.74
N GLY A 22 6.50 -18.71 10.51
CA GLY A 22 7.05 -17.97 9.37
C GLY A 22 6.80 -16.46 9.44
N LEU A 23 6.44 -15.93 10.61
CA LEU A 23 6.22 -14.51 10.83
C LEU A 23 7.57 -13.76 10.88
N ASN A 24 7.57 -12.51 10.39
CA ASN A 24 8.74 -11.64 10.47
C ASN A 24 8.84 -10.89 11.80
N GLU A 25 7.71 -10.73 12.52
CA GLU A 25 7.65 -9.94 13.74
C GLU A 25 6.48 -10.37 14.64
N ILE A 26 6.72 -10.37 15.97
CA ILE A 26 5.71 -10.53 17.01
C ILE A 26 5.89 -9.40 18.04
N GLU A 27 4.80 -8.71 18.34
CA GLU A 27 4.73 -7.63 19.33
C GLU A 27 3.71 -7.98 20.42
N VAL A 28 4.11 -7.84 21.68
CA VAL A 28 3.26 -8.12 22.86
C VAL A 28 3.30 -6.92 23.79
N ALA A 29 2.11 -6.41 24.15
CA ALA A 29 1.95 -5.30 25.08
C ALA A 29 1.09 -5.73 26.28
N GLU A 30 1.63 -5.56 27.50
CA GLU A 30 0.91 -5.80 28.76
C GLU A 30 1.08 -4.60 29.69
N GLY A 31 0.04 -3.76 29.78
CA GLY A 31 0.07 -2.53 30.58
C GLY A 31 1.12 -1.53 30.08
N ALA A 32 2.17 -1.29 30.86
CA ALA A 32 3.29 -0.41 30.49
C ALA A 32 4.47 -1.16 29.85
N ASN A 33 4.39 -2.48 29.73
CA ASN A 33 5.46 -3.32 29.19
C ASN A 33 5.20 -3.59 27.71
N HIS A 34 6.22 -3.38 26.89
CA HIS A 34 6.19 -3.57 25.45
C HIS A 34 7.39 -4.42 25.03
N VAL A 35 7.13 -5.55 24.37
CA VAL A 35 8.17 -6.47 23.89
C VAL A 35 7.92 -6.72 22.40
N ARG A 36 8.92 -6.39 21.59
CA ARG A 36 8.91 -6.56 20.13
C ARG A 36 10.06 -7.49 19.74
N VAL A 37 9.74 -8.58 19.06
CA VAL A 37 10.71 -9.54 18.53
C VAL A 37 10.58 -9.54 17.01
N ALA A 38 11.61 -9.09 16.31
CA ALA A 38 11.64 -9.01 14.86
C ALA A 38 12.82 -9.82 14.30
N ARG A 39 12.57 -10.56 13.22
CA ARG A 39 13.61 -11.20 12.42
C ARG A 39 14.02 -10.24 11.31
N HIS A 40 15.23 -9.69 11.41
CA HIS A 40 15.85 -9.00 10.29
C HIS A 40 16.57 -10.03 9.41
N PRO A 41 16.11 -10.31 8.18
CA PRO A 41 16.97 -10.97 7.21
C PRO A 41 18.20 -10.07 6.99
N ALA A 42 19.39 -10.64 7.13
CA ALA A 42 20.63 -9.92 6.86
C ALA A 42 20.58 -9.33 5.44
N PRO A 43 20.92 -8.06 5.24
CA PRO A 43 21.07 -7.53 3.89
C PRO A 43 22.24 -8.28 3.24
N THR A 44 21.96 -9.11 2.25
CA THR A 44 22.98 -9.56 1.32
C THR A 44 23.40 -8.34 0.51
N VAL A 45 24.50 -7.72 0.94
CA VAL A 45 25.18 -6.68 0.18
C VAL A 45 25.76 -7.35 -1.06
N ALA A 46 25.02 -7.30 -2.16
CA ALA A 46 25.53 -7.70 -3.46
C ALA A 46 26.62 -6.70 -3.86
N MET A 47 27.89 -7.10 -3.77
CA MET A 47 28.98 -6.38 -4.40
C MET A 47 28.73 -6.29 -5.91
N PRO A 48 28.92 -5.13 -6.56
CA PRO A 48 28.85 -5.04 -8.01
C PRO A 48 30.03 -5.83 -8.59
N ALA A 49 29.72 -6.97 -9.21
CA ALA A 49 30.68 -7.66 -10.06
C ALA A 49 30.94 -6.80 -11.29
N MET A 50 32.20 -6.39 -11.46
CA MET A 50 32.70 -5.71 -12.64
C MET A 50 32.48 -6.63 -13.86
N ALA A 51 31.58 -6.22 -14.75
CA ALA A 51 31.23 -6.98 -15.95
C ALA A 51 32.40 -6.98 -16.96
N ALA A 52 32.86 -8.18 -17.32
CA ALA A 52 33.54 -8.42 -18.59
C ALA A 52 32.48 -8.71 -19.66
N PRO A 53 32.61 -8.20 -20.89
CA PRO A 53 31.57 -8.34 -21.90
C PRO A 53 31.70 -9.70 -22.60
N ALA A 54 30.65 -10.51 -22.57
CA ALA A 54 30.47 -11.58 -23.53
C ALA A 54 28.98 -11.84 -23.77
N ALA A 55 28.56 -11.40 -24.96
CA ALA A 55 27.39 -11.75 -25.75
C ALA A 55 26.28 -12.59 -25.10
N ALA A 56 25.08 -12.00 -25.01
CA ALA A 56 23.84 -12.74 -24.83
C ALA A 56 22.80 -12.28 -25.86
N MET A 57 22.52 -13.17 -26.81
CA MET A 57 21.32 -13.14 -27.64
C MET A 57 20.11 -13.55 -26.78
N SER A 58 19.12 -12.67 -26.78
CA SER A 58 17.67 -12.89 -26.71
C SER A 58 17.12 -14.05 -25.84
N ALA A 59 16.46 -13.67 -24.74
CA ALA A 59 15.23 -14.29 -24.27
C ALA A 59 14.29 -13.17 -23.76
N GLU A 60 13.04 -13.25 -24.18
CA GLU A 60 12.02 -12.19 -24.13
C GLU A 60 11.76 -11.58 -22.73
N PRO A 61 11.55 -10.25 -22.64
CA PRO A 61 11.13 -9.61 -21.41
C PRO A 61 9.62 -9.76 -21.21
N ARG A 62 9.21 -10.40 -20.10
CA ARG A 62 7.91 -10.12 -19.48
C ARG A 62 8.00 -8.71 -18.90
N PRO A 63 7.11 -7.77 -19.26
CA PRO A 63 7.27 -6.39 -18.85
C PRO A 63 7.10 -6.29 -17.33
N ALA A 64 8.18 -5.89 -16.65
CA ALA A 64 8.03 -5.14 -15.42
C ALA A 64 7.13 -3.96 -15.76
N ALA A 65 5.99 -3.86 -15.08
CA ALA A 65 5.15 -2.69 -15.16
C ALA A 65 6.03 -1.51 -14.76
N ASP A 66 6.42 -0.77 -15.79
CA ASP A 66 7.08 0.50 -15.73
C ASP A 66 6.33 1.32 -14.69
N ALA A 67 6.99 1.65 -13.59
CA ALA A 67 6.60 2.75 -12.74
C ALA A 67 6.86 4.02 -13.57
N ALA A 68 6.08 4.18 -14.64
CA ALA A 68 5.95 5.39 -15.39
C ALA A 68 5.34 6.38 -14.40
N SER A 69 6.23 7.11 -13.74
CA SER A 69 5.98 8.49 -13.35
C SER A 69 5.70 9.29 -14.62
N THR A 70 4.57 8.99 -15.24
CA THR A 70 3.93 9.89 -16.17
C THR A 70 3.68 11.12 -15.32
N THR A 71 4.35 12.22 -15.64
CA THR A 71 3.99 13.55 -15.18
C THR A 71 2.58 13.82 -15.69
N VAL A 72 1.61 13.24 -15.01
CA VAL A 72 0.21 13.56 -15.13
C VAL A 72 0.13 14.99 -14.66
N ASP A 73 -0.42 15.87 -15.50
CA ASP A 73 -0.74 17.23 -15.09
C ASP A 73 -1.60 17.13 -13.81
N GLU A 74 -1.00 17.40 -12.65
CA GLU A 74 -1.60 17.12 -11.34
C GLU A 74 -2.63 18.18 -10.94
N ALA A 75 -2.92 19.13 -11.85
CA ALA A 75 -3.97 20.11 -11.69
C ALA A 75 -5.30 19.38 -11.46
N GLY A 76 -5.80 19.45 -10.22
CA GLY A 76 -7.04 18.77 -9.84
C GLY A 76 -6.92 17.28 -9.51
N ALA A 77 -5.71 16.78 -9.30
CA ALA A 77 -5.50 15.42 -8.80
C ALA A 77 -6.11 15.23 -7.40
N VAL A 78 -6.95 14.20 -7.26
CA VAL A 78 -7.44 13.73 -5.97
C VAL A 78 -6.63 12.49 -5.59
N ARG A 79 -6.00 12.57 -4.41
CA ARG A 79 -5.07 11.56 -3.91
C ARG A 79 -5.71 10.70 -2.83
N SER A 80 -5.16 9.52 -2.64
CA SER A 80 -5.52 8.63 -1.55
C SER A 80 -5.11 9.22 -0.19
N PRO A 81 -6.03 9.31 0.78
CA PRO A 81 -5.74 9.79 2.12
C PRO A 81 -5.17 8.71 3.05
N MET A 82 -5.11 7.45 2.61
CA MET A 82 -4.69 6.32 3.44
C MET A 82 -4.17 5.15 2.59
N VAL A 83 -3.57 4.16 3.24
CA VAL A 83 -3.19 2.88 2.61
C VAL A 83 -4.37 1.91 2.71
N GLY A 84 -4.66 1.15 1.66
CA GLY A 84 -5.73 0.16 1.69
C GLY A 84 -6.04 -0.45 0.33
N THR A 85 -7.26 -0.95 0.17
CA THR A 85 -7.77 -1.50 -1.10
C THR A 85 -8.87 -0.59 -1.63
N ILE A 86 -8.75 -0.11 -2.87
CA ILE A 86 -9.72 0.80 -3.46
C ILE A 86 -10.85 0.08 -4.18
N TYR A 87 -12.07 0.60 -4.03
CA TYR A 87 -13.27 0.15 -4.70
C TYR A 87 -13.93 1.30 -5.46
N VAL A 88 -14.29 1.03 -6.71
CA VAL A 88 -14.93 2.03 -7.60
C VAL A 88 -16.45 2.07 -7.46
N ALA A 89 -17.04 1.11 -6.75
CA ALA A 89 -18.46 0.94 -6.53
C ALA A 89 -18.73 0.61 -5.04
N PRO A 90 -19.96 0.84 -4.53
CA PRO A 90 -20.31 0.53 -3.14
C PRO A 90 -20.29 -0.96 -2.81
N GLU A 91 -20.59 -1.80 -3.80
CA GLU A 91 -20.65 -3.25 -3.67
C GLU A 91 -20.42 -3.91 -5.04
N PRO A 92 -20.05 -5.21 -5.08
CA PRO A 92 -19.88 -5.93 -6.33
C PRO A 92 -21.15 -5.91 -7.21
N GLY A 93 -21.01 -5.47 -8.46
CA GLY A 93 -22.13 -5.41 -9.42
C GLY A 93 -22.97 -4.13 -9.35
N ALA A 94 -22.76 -3.27 -8.36
CA ALA A 94 -23.37 -1.94 -8.34
C ALA A 94 -22.70 -0.98 -9.34
N PRO A 95 -23.39 0.09 -9.75
CA PRO A 95 -22.80 1.14 -10.57
C PRO A 95 -21.58 1.77 -9.89
N PRO A 96 -20.56 2.19 -10.65
CA PRO A 96 -19.44 2.93 -10.08
C PRO A 96 -19.92 4.29 -9.53
N TYR A 97 -19.25 4.78 -8.50
CA TYR A 97 -19.53 6.11 -7.93
C TYR A 97 -19.40 7.22 -8.96
N ILE A 98 -18.40 7.09 -9.84
CA ILE A 98 -18.10 8.07 -10.88
C ILE A 98 -17.72 7.38 -12.18
N THR A 99 -17.95 8.09 -13.28
CA THR A 99 -17.50 7.72 -14.63
C THR A 99 -16.77 8.88 -15.28
N ILE A 100 -15.90 8.59 -16.25
CA ILE A 100 -15.21 9.64 -17.02
C ILE A 100 -16.26 10.52 -17.69
N GLY A 101 -16.10 11.83 -17.53
CA GLY A 101 -17.02 12.85 -18.05
C GLY A 101 -18.20 13.19 -17.13
N SER A 102 -18.39 12.49 -16.02
CA SER A 102 -19.41 12.86 -15.01
C SER A 102 -18.99 14.10 -14.21
N THR A 103 -19.97 14.87 -13.75
CA THR A 103 -19.77 16.03 -12.87
C THR A 103 -19.96 15.61 -11.42
N VAL A 104 -19.06 16.06 -10.55
CA VAL A 104 -19.10 15.82 -9.09
C VAL A 104 -19.11 17.14 -8.33
N ALA A 105 -19.77 17.18 -7.19
CA ALA A 105 -19.74 18.28 -6.24
C ALA A 105 -18.72 18.02 -5.12
N ALA A 106 -18.24 19.10 -4.48
CA ALA A 106 -17.43 18.97 -3.28
C ALA A 106 -18.17 18.15 -2.21
N GLY A 107 -17.50 17.14 -1.66
CA GLY A 107 -18.06 16.22 -0.67
C GLY A 107 -18.65 14.93 -1.23
N ASP A 108 -18.88 14.82 -2.55
CA ASP A 108 -19.38 13.60 -3.19
C ASP A 108 -18.40 12.45 -3.04
N THR A 109 -18.92 11.23 -2.89
CA THR A 109 -18.11 10.03 -2.80
C THR A 109 -17.59 9.66 -4.19
N LEU A 110 -16.26 9.56 -4.30
CA LEU A 110 -15.57 9.20 -5.53
C LEU A 110 -15.20 7.71 -5.53
N PHE A 111 -14.74 7.21 -4.38
CA PHE A 111 -14.29 5.84 -4.17
C PHE A 111 -14.52 5.42 -2.72
N ILE A 112 -14.33 4.14 -2.42
CA ILE A 112 -14.11 3.66 -1.05
C ILE A 112 -12.71 3.06 -0.96
N ILE A 113 -12.02 3.30 0.15
CA ILE A 113 -10.81 2.55 0.51
C ILE A 113 -11.13 1.68 1.72
N GLU A 114 -10.94 0.37 1.57
CA GLU A 114 -10.96 -0.56 2.68
C GLU A 114 -9.61 -0.54 3.39
N ALA A 115 -9.62 -0.21 4.68
CA ALA A 115 -8.46 -0.31 5.56
C ALA A 115 -8.91 -0.94 6.87
N MET A 116 -8.25 -2.03 7.28
CA MET A 116 -8.57 -2.76 8.52
C MET A 116 -10.07 -3.11 8.65
N LYS A 117 -10.68 -3.66 7.58
CA LYS A 117 -12.11 -4.00 7.49
C LYS A 117 -13.09 -2.82 7.62
N THR A 118 -12.59 -1.59 7.52
CA THR A 118 -13.43 -0.38 7.54
C THR A 118 -13.48 0.22 6.14
N MET A 119 -14.69 0.53 5.68
CA MET A 119 -14.96 1.13 4.37
C MET A 119 -14.93 2.65 4.48
N ASN A 120 -13.83 3.28 4.08
CA ASN A 120 -13.61 4.71 4.21
C ASN A 120 -13.92 5.44 2.88
N PRO A 121 -14.94 6.31 2.82
CA PRO A 121 -15.25 7.05 1.61
C PRO A 121 -14.16 8.08 1.28
N VAL A 122 -13.72 8.09 0.02
CA VAL A 122 -12.88 9.15 -0.53
C VAL A 122 -13.80 10.19 -1.15
N ARG A 123 -13.77 11.42 -0.61
CA ARG A 123 -14.66 12.51 -1.03
C ARG A 123 -13.97 13.48 -1.99
N ALA A 124 -14.74 14.06 -2.89
CA ALA A 124 -14.27 15.11 -3.77
C ALA A 124 -13.90 16.37 -2.96
N PRO A 125 -12.67 16.89 -3.07
CA PRO A 125 -12.26 18.09 -2.33
C PRO A 125 -12.86 19.37 -2.94
N ARG A 126 -13.27 19.32 -4.21
CA ARG A 126 -13.87 20.41 -4.96
C ARG A 126 -14.88 19.87 -5.96
N SER A 127 -15.78 20.73 -6.42
CA SER A 127 -16.60 20.44 -7.58
C SER A 127 -15.76 20.44 -8.86
N GLY A 128 -16.14 19.61 -9.83
CA GLY A 128 -15.43 19.50 -11.10
C GLY A 128 -15.98 18.37 -11.97
N ARG A 129 -15.36 18.16 -13.12
CA ARG A 129 -15.70 17.04 -14.01
C ARG A 129 -14.61 15.98 -13.96
N VAL A 130 -14.99 14.71 -14.02
CA VAL A 130 -14.04 13.59 -13.97
C VAL A 130 -13.32 13.48 -15.30
N ALA A 131 -12.07 13.94 -15.36
CA ALA A 131 -11.28 13.91 -16.57
C ALA A 131 -10.65 12.52 -16.79
N ARG A 132 -10.09 11.93 -15.74
CA ARG A 132 -9.41 10.62 -15.78
C ARG A 132 -9.56 9.87 -14.47
N ILE A 133 -9.80 8.57 -14.54
CA ILE A 133 -9.77 7.65 -13.40
C ILE A 133 -8.50 6.80 -13.54
N LEU A 134 -7.64 6.84 -12.52
CA LEU A 134 -6.40 6.06 -12.45
C LEU A 134 -6.54 4.85 -11.51
N ALA A 135 -7.46 4.95 -10.55
CA ALA A 135 -7.81 3.86 -9.65
C ALA A 135 -8.32 2.63 -10.42
N THR A 136 -7.82 1.46 -10.05
CA THR A 136 -8.30 0.16 -10.54
C THR A 136 -9.11 -0.52 -9.44
N ASN A 137 -10.28 -1.07 -9.79
CA ASN A 137 -11.14 -1.72 -8.80
C ASN A 137 -10.43 -2.90 -8.10
N ALA A 138 -10.58 -2.97 -6.78
CA ALA A 138 -9.97 -3.97 -5.90
C ALA A 138 -8.43 -3.99 -5.95
N ALA A 139 -7.79 -2.87 -6.31
CA ALA A 139 -6.34 -2.74 -6.30
C ALA A 139 -5.84 -2.19 -4.95
N PRO A 140 -4.60 -2.55 -4.52
CA PRO A 140 -3.95 -1.87 -3.42
C PRO A 140 -3.68 -0.40 -3.79
N VAL A 141 -3.77 0.48 -2.81
CA VAL A 141 -3.43 1.91 -2.94
C VAL A 141 -2.57 2.37 -1.77
N GLU A 142 -1.65 3.28 -2.06
CA GLU A 142 -0.77 3.90 -1.06
C GLU A 142 -1.23 5.31 -0.66
N PHE A 143 -0.70 5.82 0.45
CA PHE A 143 -0.94 7.20 0.85
C PHE A 143 -0.36 8.18 -0.18
N GLY A 144 -1.17 9.14 -0.63
CA GLY A 144 -0.75 10.16 -1.60
C GLY A 144 -0.80 9.70 -3.07
N GLU A 145 -1.14 8.45 -3.34
CA GLU A 145 -1.33 7.92 -4.69
C GLU A 145 -2.47 8.66 -5.41
N VAL A 146 -2.28 9.03 -6.68
CA VAL A 146 -3.28 9.76 -7.47
C VAL A 146 -4.35 8.79 -7.96
N LEU A 147 -5.60 9.02 -7.56
CA LEU A 147 -6.73 8.13 -7.84
C LEU A 147 -7.56 8.60 -9.05
N VAL A 148 -7.75 9.91 -9.16
CA VAL A 148 -8.60 10.54 -10.18
C VAL A 148 -8.13 11.98 -10.41
N ILE A 149 -8.37 12.49 -11.62
CA ILE A 149 -8.16 13.90 -11.96
C ILE A 149 -9.52 14.53 -12.21
N LEU A 150 -9.78 15.64 -11.52
CA LEU A 150 -10.92 16.51 -11.76
C LEU A 150 -10.47 17.72 -12.56
N GLU A 151 -11.23 18.11 -13.58
CA GLU A 151 -11.11 19.41 -14.26
C GLU A 151 -12.06 20.43 -13.60
#